data_AF-A0A0H3XIP9-F1
#
_entry.id   AF-A0A0H3XIP9-F1
#
_cell.length_a   1.000
_cell.length_b   1.000
_cell.length_c   1.000
_cell.angle_alpha   90.00
_cell.angle_beta   90.00
_cell.angle_gamma   90.00
#
_symmetry.space_group_name_H-M   'P 1'
#
loop_
_entity.id
_entity.type
_entity.pdbx_description
1 polymer ?
#
loop_
_entity_poly.entity_id
_entity_poly.type
_entity_poly.pdbx_seq_one_letter_code
_entity_poly.pdbx_strand_id
1 'polypeptide(L)'
;MKPTMNQYQAIINCQENDDYYYAVKTTKIFCRFSCKSKAPNLNNILIFAKNSKNLANFRPCKRCEPLNPQPTNIIDKFKNYLKNCQTKITLEQCAKALGYNTSYLSRNLAQHGIKFKEYLKNEINN
;
A
#
# COMPACT_ATOMS: atom_id res chain seq x y z
N MET A 1 -17.11 -14.20 6.31
CA MET A 1 -16.84 -15.16 7.41
C MET A 1 -16.16 -14.42 8.57
N LYS A 2 -16.20 -14.91 9.81
CA LYS A 2 -15.34 -14.37 10.89
C LYS A 2 -13.87 -14.78 10.60
N PRO A 3 -12.87 -13.93 10.88
CA PRO A 3 -11.47 -14.28 10.68
C PRO A 3 -11.04 -15.40 11.64
N THR A 4 -10.15 -16.28 11.18
CA THR A 4 -9.39 -17.17 12.08
C THR A 4 -8.29 -16.38 12.79
N MET A 5 -7.71 -16.95 13.86
CA MET A 5 -6.60 -16.29 14.58
C MET A 5 -5.40 -16.02 13.66
N ASN A 6 -5.06 -16.98 12.78
CA ASN A 6 -3.98 -16.81 11.81
C ASN A 6 -4.26 -15.69 10.81
N GLN A 7 -5.50 -15.59 10.32
CA GLN A 7 -5.90 -14.50 9.42
C GLN A 7 -5.83 -13.14 10.11
N TYR A 8 -6.22 -13.07 11.39
CA TYR A 8 -6.12 -11.84 12.17
C TYR A 8 -4.66 -11.42 12.40
N GLN A 9 -3.78 -12.37 12.74
CA GLN A 9 -2.35 -12.11 12.84
C GLN A 9 -1.75 -11.65 11.51
N ALA A 10 -2.14 -12.26 10.39
CA ALA A 10 -1.71 -11.84 9.06
C ALA A 10 -2.10 -10.38 8.74
N ILE A 11 -3.31 -9.95 9.14
CA ILE A 11 -3.76 -8.56 9.00
C ILE A 11 -2.93 -7.61 9.86
N ILE A 12 -2.66 -7.98 11.12
CA ILE A 12 -1.83 -7.16 12.02
C ILE A 12 -0.41 -7.02 11.47
N ASN A 13 0.16 -8.13 11.00
CA ASN A 13 1.52 -8.19 10.48
C ASN A 13 1.65 -7.67 9.04
N CYS A 14 0.55 -7.16 8.44
CA CYS A 14 0.51 -6.67 7.07
C CYS A 14 1.04 -7.69 6.04
N GLN A 15 0.74 -8.98 6.24
CA GLN A 15 1.15 -10.03 5.29
C GLN A 15 0.34 -9.95 4.01
N GLU A 16 0.97 -10.24 2.87
CA GLU A 16 0.28 -10.23 1.58
C GLU A 16 -0.60 -11.47 1.42
N ASN A 17 -1.79 -11.25 0.86
CA ASN A 17 -2.72 -12.30 0.49
C ASN A 17 -3.58 -11.79 -0.67
N ASP A 18 -3.50 -12.46 -1.82
CA ASP A 18 -4.16 -12.02 -3.05
C ASP A 18 -5.54 -12.63 -3.26
N ASP A 19 -5.89 -13.68 -2.50
CA ASP A 19 -7.14 -14.41 -2.64
C ASP A 19 -8.26 -13.80 -1.80
N TYR A 20 -7.90 -13.11 -0.71
CA TYR A 20 -8.84 -12.62 0.29
C TYR A 20 -8.70 -11.12 0.59
N TYR A 21 -9.85 -10.51 0.87
CA TYR A 21 -9.94 -9.19 1.49
C TYR A 21 -10.52 -9.29 2.89
N TYR A 22 -10.14 -8.34 3.74
CA TYR A 22 -10.82 -8.13 5.01
C TYR A 22 -11.70 -6.88 4.94
N ALA A 23 -12.85 -6.92 5.61
CA ALA A 23 -13.77 -5.80 5.71
C ALA A 23 -14.10 -5.50 7.15
N VAL A 24 -14.34 -4.22 7.44
CA VAL A 24 -14.63 -3.72 8.78
C VAL A 24 -16.11 -3.39 8.87
N LYS A 25 -16.82 -4.05 9.78
CA LYS A 25 -18.28 -3.92 9.96
C LYS A 25 -18.70 -2.48 10.28
N THR A 26 -17.95 -1.82 11.14
CA THR A 26 -18.28 -0.48 11.66
C THR A 26 -18.11 0.62 10.63
N THR A 27 -17.02 0.57 9.84
CA THR A 27 -16.74 1.59 8.81
C THR A 27 -17.28 1.24 7.43
N LYS A 28 -17.73 0.00 7.23
CA LYS A 28 -18.12 -0.54 5.91
C LYS A 28 -17.03 -0.36 4.85
N ILE A 29 -15.77 -0.50 5.26
CA ILE A 29 -14.60 -0.44 4.37
C ILE A 29 -13.99 -1.83 4.22
N PHE A 30 -13.53 -2.19 3.03
CA PHE A 30 -12.70 -3.38 2.81
C PHE A 30 -11.30 -3.04 2.31
N CYS A 31 -10.34 -3.89 2.67
CA CYS A 31 -8.90 -3.70 2.54
C CYS A 31 -8.20 -4.99 2.10
N ARG A 32 -6.96 -4.83 1.59
CA ARG A 32 -5.96 -5.91 1.47
C ARG A 32 -5.36 -6.25 2.83
N PHE A 33 -4.86 -7.47 3.00
CA PHE A 33 -4.16 -7.87 4.23
C PHE A 33 -2.89 -7.04 4.47
N SER A 34 -2.20 -6.61 3.40
CA SER A 34 -1.03 -5.70 3.47
C SER A 34 -1.36 -4.23 3.78
N CYS A 35 -2.62 -3.92 4.09
CA CYS A 35 -3.04 -2.54 4.36
C CYS A 35 -2.44 -2.03 5.68
N LYS A 36 -1.57 -1.03 5.60
CA LYS A 36 -0.91 -0.37 6.76
C LYS A 36 -1.83 0.51 7.62
N SER A 37 -3.14 0.39 7.44
CA SER A 37 -4.13 1.09 8.29
C SER A 37 -4.13 0.50 9.69
N LYS A 38 -4.54 1.29 10.68
CA LYS A 38 -4.65 0.82 12.07
C LYS A 38 -5.54 -0.43 12.09
N ALA A 39 -5.02 -1.52 12.66
CA ALA A 39 -5.75 -2.78 12.75
C ALA A 39 -7.05 -2.57 13.55
N PRO A 40 -8.22 -2.93 13.00
CA PRO A 40 -9.48 -2.87 13.71
C PRO A 40 -9.63 -4.04 14.68
N ASN A 41 -10.55 -3.93 15.64
CA ASN A 41 -10.85 -5.02 16.58
C ASN A 41 -11.31 -6.28 15.83
N LEU A 42 -10.83 -7.46 16.26
CA LEU A 42 -11.15 -8.76 15.66
C LEU A 42 -12.65 -8.98 15.43
N ASN A 43 -13.49 -8.61 16.41
CA ASN A 43 -14.94 -8.78 16.33
C ASN A 43 -15.61 -8.02 15.16
N ASN A 44 -14.95 -6.95 14.71
CA ASN A 44 -15.43 -6.09 13.62
C ASN A 44 -14.90 -6.50 12.26
N ILE A 45 -14.05 -7.52 12.17
CA ILE A 45 -13.46 -7.99 10.92
C ILE A 45 -14.35 -9.07 10.29
N LEU A 46 -14.48 -9.00 8.97
CA LEU A 46 -15.06 -10.02 8.12
C LEU A 46 -14.08 -10.36 7.00
N ILE A 47 -13.89 -11.65 6.72
CA ILE A 47 -13.09 -12.10 5.58
C ILE A 47 -14.01 -12.46 4.41
N PHE A 48 -13.62 -12.00 3.23
CA PHE A 48 -14.29 -12.27 1.96
C PHE A 48 -13.26 -12.70 0.92
N ALA A 49 -13.60 -13.69 0.09
CA ALA A 49 -12.83 -13.98 -1.11
C ALA A 49 -12.91 -12.78 -2.07
N LYS A 50 -11.88 -12.57 -2.88
CA LYS A 50 -11.76 -11.45 -3.83
C LYS A 50 -12.93 -11.33 -4.81
N ASN A 51 -13.51 -12.46 -5.22
CA ASN A 51 -14.67 -12.56 -6.11
C ASN A 51 -16.03 -12.53 -5.37
N SER A 52 -16.05 -12.27 -4.06
CA SER A 52 -17.28 -12.30 -3.28
C SER A 52 -18.21 -11.14 -3.64
N LYS A 53 -19.43 -11.45 -4.08
CA LYS A 53 -20.49 -10.45 -4.35
C LYS A 53 -20.77 -9.55 -3.15
N ASN A 54 -20.56 -10.06 -1.93
CA ASN A 54 -20.78 -9.32 -0.69
C ASN A 54 -19.86 -8.12 -0.50
N LEU A 55 -18.72 -8.06 -1.21
CA LEU A 55 -17.82 -6.90 -1.20
C LEU A 55 -18.48 -5.64 -1.75
N ALA A 56 -19.49 -5.77 -2.62
CA ALA A 56 -20.23 -4.62 -3.15
C ALA A 56 -20.95 -3.81 -2.04
N ASN A 57 -21.21 -4.43 -0.88
CA ASN A 57 -21.80 -3.76 0.28
C ASN A 57 -20.79 -2.94 1.10
N PHE A 58 -19.52 -2.97 0.72
CA PHE A 58 -18.42 -2.29 1.39
C PHE A 58 -17.70 -1.36 0.41
N ARG A 59 -17.22 -0.22 0.92
CA ARG A 59 -16.43 0.73 0.13
C ARG A 59 -14.96 0.30 0.10
N PRO A 60 -14.27 0.42 -1.04
CA PRO A 60 -12.84 0.11 -1.11
C PRO A 60 -12.03 1.10 -0.27
N CYS A 61 -11.02 0.59 0.42
CA CYS A 61 -10.09 1.43 1.17
C CYS A 61 -9.30 2.34 0.23
N LYS A 62 -9.28 3.65 0.52
CA LYS A 62 -8.49 4.64 -0.24
C LYS A 62 -6.99 4.55 0.00
N ARG A 63 -6.55 3.81 1.03
CA ARG A 63 -5.12 3.70 1.37
C ARG A 63 -4.43 2.54 0.67
N CYS A 64 -5.05 1.36 0.69
CA CYS A 64 -4.50 0.19 -0.01
C CYS A 64 -5.11 -0.03 -1.40
N GLU A 65 -6.09 0.78 -1.79
CA GLU A 65 -6.76 0.80 -3.10
C GLU A 65 -6.99 -0.62 -3.67
N PRO A 66 -7.78 -1.46 -2.97
CA PRO A 66 -7.79 -2.90 -3.20
C PRO A 66 -8.23 -3.28 -4.62
N LEU A 67 -9.08 -2.46 -5.25
CA LEU A 67 -9.61 -2.64 -6.60
C LEU A 67 -8.67 -2.12 -7.70
N ASN A 68 -7.63 -1.38 -7.36
CA ASN A 68 -6.68 -0.89 -8.35
C ASN A 68 -5.61 -1.98 -8.58
N PRO A 69 -5.60 -2.68 -9.73
CA PRO A 69 -4.65 -3.76 -10.02
C PRO A 69 -3.21 -3.24 -10.05
N GLN A 70 -3.07 -1.98 -10.42
CA GLN A 70 -1.89 -1.17 -10.19
C GLN A 70 -2.27 -0.27 -9.01
N PRO A 71 -1.91 -0.53 -7.74
CA PRO A 71 -1.71 0.64 -6.88
C PRO A 71 -0.79 1.51 -7.73
N THR A 72 -1.13 2.75 -8.07
CA THR A 72 -0.21 3.56 -8.87
C THR A 72 1.08 3.52 -8.08
N ASN A 73 2.03 2.67 -8.50
CA ASN A 73 3.07 2.24 -7.60
C ASN A 73 4.02 3.39 -7.78
N ILE A 74 3.76 4.43 -7.00
CA ILE A 74 4.53 5.66 -7.00
C ILE A 74 5.98 5.26 -6.84
N ILE A 75 6.23 4.17 -6.11
CA ILE A 75 7.47 3.43 -6.01
C ILE A 75 7.99 2.90 -7.36
N ASP A 76 7.21 2.18 -8.17
CA ASP A 76 7.70 1.70 -9.48
C ASP A 76 7.91 2.84 -10.47
N LYS A 77 7.03 3.84 -10.49
CA LYS A 77 7.24 5.06 -11.28
C LYS A 77 8.51 5.78 -10.83
N PHE A 78 8.73 5.86 -9.53
CA PHE A 78 9.92 6.43 -8.91
C PHE A 78 11.18 5.63 -9.24
N LYS A 79 11.16 4.30 -9.12
CA LYS A 79 12.26 3.40 -9.50
C LYS A 79 12.59 3.51 -10.99
N ASN A 80 11.57 3.51 -11.84
CA ASN A 80 11.76 3.65 -13.28
C ASN A 80 12.32 5.05 -13.65
N TYR A 81 11.85 6.09 -12.98
CA TYR A 81 12.36 7.44 -13.14
C TYR A 81 13.83 7.53 -12.70
N LEU A 82 14.20 6.94 -11.55
CA LEU A 82 15.59 6.89 -11.08
C LEU A 82 16.49 6.09 -12.02
N LYS A 83 16.05 4.92 -12.51
CA LYS A 83 16.80 4.12 -13.49
C LYS A 83 17.16 4.91 -14.75
N ASN A 84 16.26 5.79 -15.19
CA ASN A 84 16.48 6.63 -16.37
C ASN A 84 17.29 7.91 -16.07
N CYS A 85 17.60 8.17 -14.80
CA CYS A 85 18.28 9.38 -14.36
C CYS A 85 19.68 9.06 -13.81
N GLN A 86 20.72 9.24 -14.63
CA GLN A 86 22.13 8.96 -14.28
C GLN A 86 22.81 10.03 -13.39
N THR A 87 22.06 10.96 -12.80
CA THR A 87 22.64 12.09 -12.03
C THR A 87 22.08 12.19 -10.62
N LYS A 88 22.80 12.90 -9.73
CA LYS A 88 22.31 13.19 -8.37
C LYS A 88 21.00 14.00 -8.43
N ILE A 89 19.89 13.31 -8.24
CA ILE A 89 18.55 13.90 -8.20
C ILE A 89 18.08 14.10 -6.76
N THR A 90 17.40 15.21 -6.50
CA THR A 90 16.75 15.49 -5.21
C THR A 90 15.30 14.98 -5.20
N LEU A 91 14.75 14.76 -4.00
CA LEU A 91 13.38 14.28 -3.84
C LEU A 91 12.35 15.25 -4.47
N GLU A 92 12.62 16.56 -4.41
CA GLU A 92 11.77 17.59 -5.02
C GLU A 92 11.73 17.48 -6.55
N GLN A 93 12.88 17.22 -7.19
CA GLN A 93 12.96 17.03 -8.63
C GLN A 93 12.20 15.77 -9.07
N CYS A 94 12.37 14.65 -8.35
CA CYS A 94 11.57 13.44 -8.58
C CYS A 94 10.07 13.71 -8.43
N ALA A 95 9.66 14.40 -7.37
CA ALA A 95 8.25 14.68 -7.10
C ALA A 95 7.64 15.52 -8.23
N LYS A 96 8.34 16.59 -8.64
CA LYS A 96 7.92 17.47 -9.73
C LYS A 96 7.81 16.73 -11.06
N ALA A 97 8.79 15.88 -11.39
CA ALA A 97 8.79 15.09 -12.62
C ALA A 97 7.64 14.06 -12.67
N LEU A 98 7.26 13.52 -11.51
CA LEU A 98 6.15 12.57 -11.38
C LEU A 98 4.78 13.26 -11.23
N GLY A 99 4.72 14.59 -11.17
CA GLY A 99 3.49 15.35 -10.97
C GLY A 99 2.93 15.29 -9.54
N TYR A 100 3.77 14.98 -8.56
CA TYR A 100 3.38 14.87 -7.16
C TYR A 100 4.04 15.96 -6.30
N ASN A 101 3.42 16.25 -5.16
CA ASN A 101 4.06 17.08 -4.13
C ASN A 101 5.17 16.28 -3.41
N THR A 102 6.28 16.93 -3.06
CA THR A 102 7.41 16.35 -2.32
C THR A 102 6.96 15.65 -1.04
N SER A 103 6.06 16.26 -0.27
CA SER A 103 5.54 15.65 0.97
C SER A 103 4.70 14.40 0.70
N TYR A 104 3.98 14.36 -0.43
CA TYR A 104 3.20 13.19 -0.84
C TYR A 104 4.12 12.04 -1.25
N LEU A 105 5.13 12.31 -2.08
CA LEU A 105 6.11 11.32 -2.51
C LEU A 105 6.92 10.77 -1.31
N SER A 106 7.40 11.66 -0.43
CA SER A 106 8.14 11.27 0.78
C SER A 106 7.32 10.33 1.69
N ARG A 107 6.06 10.68 1.94
CA ARG A 107 5.16 9.90 2.79
C ARG A 107 4.85 8.55 2.16
N ASN A 108 4.68 8.49 0.84
CA ASN A 108 4.43 7.24 0.13
C ASN A 108 5.66 6.32 0.16
N LEU A 109 6.86 6.85 -0.13
CA LEU A 109 8.12 6.12 0.00
C LEU A 109 8.32 5.54 1.42
N ALA A 110 8.11 6.37 2.45
CA ALA A 110 8.19 5.93 3.84
C ALA A 110 7.14 4.87 4.20
N GLN A 111 5.92 5.00 3.67
CA GLN A 111 4.89 3.98 3.80
C GLN A 111 5.31 2.66 3.17
N HIS A 112 6.14 2.64 2.14
CA HIS A 112 6.68 1.42 1.53
C HIS A 112 8.05 1.00 2.10
N GLY A 113 8.54 1.66 3.15
CA GLY A 113 9.82 1.33 3.79
C GLY A 113 11.05 1.83 3.03
N ILE A 114 10.87 2.69 2.03
CA ILE A 114 11.95 3.25 1.22
C ILE A 114 12.33 4.62 1.78
N LYS A 115 13.58 4.76 2.24
CA LYS A 115 14.17 6.06 2.59
C LYS A 115 14.95 6.59 1.40
N PHE A 116 14.51 7.72 0.84
CA PHE A 116 15.12 8.34 -0.35
C PHE A 116 16.66 8.49 -0.25
N LYS A 117 17.17 8.94 0.91
CA LYS A 117 18.62 9.10 1.15
C LYS A 117 19.39 7.77 1.16
N GLU A 118 18.75 6.69 1.59
CA GLU A 118 19.35 5.35 1.68
C GLU A 118 19.30 4.66 0.31
N TYR A 119 18.20 4.86 -0.41
CA TYR A 119 18.02 4.36 -1.78
C TYR A 119 19.04 4.96 -2.76
N LEU A 120 19.27 6.29 -2.72
CA LEU A 120 20.30 6.93 -3.54
C LEU A 120 21.72 6.44 -3.23
N LYS A 121 22.04 6.13 -1.96
CA LYS A 121 23.37 5.61 -1.61
C LYS A 121 23.62 4.21 -2.17
N ASN A 122 22.58 3.38 -2.26
CA ASN A 122 22.70 2.02 -2.79
C ASN A 122 22.83 1.99 -4.33
N GLU A 123 22.27 2.96 -5.05
CA GLU A 123 22.42 3.06 -6.52
C GLU A 123 23.67 3.84 -6.98
N ILE A 124 24.36 4.58 -6.09
CA ILE A 124 25.61 5.28 -6.42
C ILE A 124 26.86 4.40 -6.20
N ASN A 125 26.74 3.30 -5.43
CA ASN A 125 27.84 2.37 -5.15
C ASN A 125 27.83 1.11 -6.06
N ASN A 126 27.03 1.10 -7.13
CA ASN A 126 26.99 0.06 -8.15
C ASN A 126 26.92 0.70 -9.54
#